data_AF-A0A8H2X5G1-F1
#
_entry.id   AF-A0A8H2X5G1-F1
#
_cell.length_a   1.000
_cell.length_b   1.000
_cell.length_c   1.000
_cell.angle_alpha   90.00
_cell.angle_beta   90.00
_cell.angle_gamma   90.00
#
_symmetry.space_group_name_H-M   'P 1'
#
loop_
_entity.id
_entity.type
_entity.pdbx_description
1 polymer ?
#
loop_
_entity_poly.entity_id
_entity_poly.type
_entity_poly.pdbx_seq_one_letter_code
_entity_poly.pdbx_strand_id
1 'polypeptide(L)'
;MSAPRDQSQDDIGIDTQAKTDRPFDILVKSTQNPAREAIPAHSECLANGSHVFRSMLELGSSVSLNEMSSGSENQLPIVEIDERHEILVLLVKLLESPPQLPPATATSFLPSSAVPSNSDPPGSVLPWPLVTTLLDAADKFDLTDNILALLHAHLRSHASSHPLPVYALASRLGLSSIGSHASSFLLHPPMHQYSVSEIKLLPSATSYHLLLILQNRRLESLKEILGNEMLFPHDYGACSKHGTASAKSVWEARKALVLTHIDASSSIADMMNYDGETKQQLKNCAECCLGWERAVEMIRYKAGKVAREISQLPKSTLE
;
A
#
# COMPACT_ATOMS: atom_id res chain seq x y z
N MET A 1 -29.34 17.43 -36.42
CA MET A 1 -29.27 17.19 -34.96
C MET A 1 -27.80 17.31 -34.59
N SER A 2 -27.41 18.48 -34.11
CA SER A 2 -26.01 18.88 -33.90
C SER A 2 -25.64 18.64 -32.44
N ALA A 3 -24.54 17.92 -32.21
CA ALA A 3 -23.97 17.71 -30.88
C ALA A 3 -23.11 18.94 -30.48
N PRO A 4 -23.10 19.36 -29.20
CA PRO A 4 -22.24 20.43 -28.74
C PRO A 4 -20.81 19.92 -28.53
N ARG A 5 -19.83 20.75 -28.90
CA ARG A 5 -18.41 20.58 -28.62
C ARG A 5 -18.13 21.11 -27.21
N ASP A 6 -17.58 20.25 -26.35
CA ASP A 6 -16.91 20.66 -25.12
C ASP A 6 -15.54 21.26 -25.45
N GLN A 7 -15.39 22.56 -25.20
CA GLN A 7 -14.14 23.31 -25.23
C GLN A 7 -14.02 24.06 -23.90
N SER A 8 -13.22 23.54 -22.97
CA SER A 8 -12.55 24.35 -21.94
C SER A 8 -11.51 23.48 -21.21
N GLN A 9 -10.33 23.40 -21.80
CA GLN A 9 -9.13 22.88 -21.14
C GLN A 9 -7.97 23.82 -21.52
N ASP A 10 -8.07 25.07 -21.06
CA ASP A 10 -7.03 26.08 -21.25
C ASP A 10 -6.33 26.37 -19.91
N ASP A 11 -5.01 26.15 -19.94
CA ASP A 11 -3.94 26.92 -19.31
C ASP A 11 -4.05 27.29 -17.81
N ILE A 12 -3.65 26.34 -16.96
CA ILE A 12 -3.10 26.62 -15.61
C ILE A 12 -1.70 26.01 -15.54
N GLY A 13 -0.75 26.60 -16.29
CA GLY A 13 0.61 26.05 -16.42
C GLY A 13 1.77 26.99 -16.10
N ILE A 14 1.52 28.26 -15.77
CA ILE A 14 2.56 29.31 -15.86
C ILE A 14 3.15 29.75 -14.50
N ASP A 15 2.57 29.38 -13.35
CA ASP A 15 2.91 30.08 -12.08
C ASP A 15 3.74 29.28 -11.04
N THR A 16 4.16 28.04 -11.33
CA THR A 16 4.92 27.24 -10.35
C THR A 16 6.40 27.62 -10.25
N GLN A 17 6.98 28.20 -11.29
CA GLN A 17 8.41 28.51 -11.34
C GLN A 17 8.77 29.86 -10.68
N ALA A 18 7.81 30.79 -10.60
CA ALA A 18 8.00 32.08 -9.92
C ALA A 18 7.98 31.96 -8.38
N LYS A 19 7.44 30.86 -7.84
CA LYS A 19 7.25 30.69 -6.38
C LYS A 19 8.54 30.26 -5.64
N THR A 20 9.53 29.70 -6.34
CA THR A 20 10.78 29.21 -5.71
C THR A 20 11.83 30.28 -5.41
N ASP A 21 11.68 31.49 -5.96
CA ASP A 21 12.66 32.58 -5.79
C ASP A 21 12.28 33.56 -4.67
N ARG A 22 11.18 33.31 -3.94
CA ARG A 22 10.80 34.16 -2.80
C ARG A 22 11.80 33.94 -1.65
N PRO A 23 12.29 35.01 -0.99
CA PRO A 23 13.11 34.86 0.20
C PRO A 23 12.28 34.31 1.37
N PHE A 24 12.91 33.48 2.19
CA PHE A 24 12.33 33.00 3.45
C PHE A 24 11.96 34.18 4.36
N ASP A 25 10.77 34.13 4.95
CA ASP A 25 10.22 35.20 5.79
C ASP A 25 10.15 34.84 7.27
N ILE A 26 10.55 33.62 7.64
CA ILE A 26 10.57 33.15 9.03
C ILE A 26 11.68 32.13 9.29
N LEU A 27 12.12 32.06 10.55
CA LEU A 27 13.07 31.08 11.05
C LEU A 27 12.40 30.18 12.09
N VAL A 28 12.46 28.86 11.92
CA VAL A 28 11.95 27.86 12.87
C VAL A 28 13.10 27.29 13.68
N LYS A 29 13.05 27.39 15.00
CA LYS A 29 14.14 26.96 15.90
C LYS A 29 13.66 25.88 16.86
N SER A 30 14.49 24.85 17.04
CA SER A 30 14.29 23.79 18.04
C SER A 30 14.70 24.29 19.43
N THR A 31 13.83 24.19 20.42
CA THR A 31 14.19 24.45 21.83
C THR A 31 14.93 23.27 22.46
N GLN A 32 14.74 22.04 21.96
CA GLN A 32 15.46 20.85 22.42
C GLN A 32 16.93 20.85 22.01
N ASN A 33 17.25 21.50 20.88
CA ASN A 33 18.61 21.61 20.33
C ASN A 33 18.97 23.09 20.06
N PRO A 34 19.10 23.93 21.10
CA PRO A 34 19.22 25.39 20.94
C PRO A 34 20.53 25.85 20.28
N ALA A 35 21.55 24.98 20.27
CA ALA A 35 22.84 25.21 19.63
C ALA A 35 22.79 25.00 18.10
N ARG A 36 21.73 24.39 17.56
CA ARG A 36 21.55 24.22 16.12
C ARG A 36 21.03 25.52 15.50
N GLU A 37 21.40 25.73 14.24
CA GLU A 37 20.92 26.86 13.45
C GLU A 37 19.40 26.78 13.25
N ALA A 38 18.76 27.94 13.13
CA ALA A 38 17.35 28.02 12.83
C ALA A 38 17.09 27.62 11.36
N ILE A 39 15.94 26.99 11.12
CA ILE A 39 15.54 26.44 9.83
C ILE A 39 14.76 27.52 9.08
N PRO A 40 15.23 27.99 7.93
CA PRO A 40 14.51 28.99 7.16
C PRO A 40 13.28 28.38 6.48
N ALA A 41 12.18 29.13 6.46
CA ALA A 41 10.90 28.68 5.90
C ALA A 41 10.06 29.86 5.37
N HIS A 42 8.98 29.53 4.66
CA HIS A 42 7.91 30.42 4.26
C HIS A 42 6.70 30.23 5.18
N SER A 43 6.34 31.28 5.89
CA SER A 43 5.19 31.34 6.80
C SER A 43 3.90 30.84 6.14
N GLU A 44 3.68 31.18 4.86
CA GLU A 44 2.56 30.72 4.04
C GLU A 44 2.53 29.19 3.89
N CYS A 45 3.67 28.55 3.58
CA CYS A 45 3.77 27.10 3.42
C CYS A 45 3.49 26.39 4.74
N LEU A 46 4.06 26.88 5.84
CA LEU A 46 3.82 26.35 7.18
C LEU A 46 2.33 26.46 7.58
N ALA A 47 1.74 27.65 7.40
CA ALA A 47 0.33 27.90 7.73
C ALA A 47 -0.64 27.10 6.86
N ASN A 48 -0.31 26.85 5.60
CA ASN A 48 -1.13 26.04 4.69
C ASN A 48 -0.98 24.53 4.96
N GLY A 49 0.19 24.12 5.47
CA GLY A 49 0.51 22.72 5.76
C GLY A 49 0.06 22.21 7.12
N SER A 50 -0.13 23.10 8.10
CA SER A 50 -0.39 22.74 9.50
C SER A 50 -1.25 23.78 10.20
N HIS A 51 -2.27 23.30 10.91
CA HIS A 51 -3.15 24.14 11.72
C HIS A 51 -2.43 24.68 12.98
N VAL A 52 -1.51 23.91 13.55
CA VAL A 52 -0.67 24.37 14.68
C VAL A 52 0.23 25.52 14.24
N PHE A 53 0.95 25.38 13.13
CA PHE A 53 1.80 26.46 12.61
C PHE A 53 0.97 27.71 12.27
N ARG A 54 -0.18 27.54 11.62
CA ARG A 54 -1.10 28.67 11.35
C ARG A 54 -1.47 29.42 12.63
N SER A 55 -1.90 28.69 13.65
CA SER A 55 -2.30 29.27 14.94
C SER A 55 -1.13 29.99 15.62
N MET A 56 0.06 29.41 15.61
CA MET A 56 1.26 30.04 16.18
C MET A 56 1.61 31.35 15.47
N LEU A 57 1.52 31.40 14.15
CA LEU A 57 1.81 32.58 13.34
C LEU A 57 0.77 33.70 13.53
N GLU A 58 -0.51 33.33 13.62
CA GLU A 58 -1.61 34.28 13.89
C GLU A 58 -1.46 34.93 15.27
N LEU A 59 -1.12 34.15 16.30
CA LEU A 59 -0.88 34.66 17.65
C LEU A 59 0.38 35.54 17.73
N GLY A 60 1.48 35.12 17.10
CA GLY A 60 2.74 35.87 17.09
C GLY A 60 2.64 37.23 16.39
N SER A 61 1.78 37.34 15.37
CA SER A 61 1.57 38.60 14.63
C SER A 61 0.94 39.71 15.47
N SER A 62 0.23 39.36 16.56
CA SER A 62 -0.47 40.34 17.41
C SER A 62 0.45 41.07 18.40
N VAL A 63 1.61 40.50 18.74
CA VAL A 63 2.50 41.02 19.79
C VAL A 63 3.45 42.10 19.26
N SER A 64 3.81 42.07 17.97
CA SER A 64 4.79 43.00 17.38
C SER A 64 4.31 44.44 17.18
N LEU A 65 3.03 44.76 17.41
CA LEU A 65 2.53 46.13 17.20
C LEU A 65 2.75 47.08 18.38
N ASN A 66 3.12 46.59 19.57
CA ASN A 66 3.17 47.42 20.79
C ASN A 66 4.56 47.67 21.40
N GLU A 67 5.62 46.98 20.97
CA GLU A 67 6.98 47.21 21.51
C GLU A 67 7.89 47.84 20.45
N MET A 68 7.59 49.10 20.13
CA MET A 68 8.54 50.02 19.48
C MET A 68 9.72 50.29 20.43
N SER A 69 10.81 49.55 20.31
CA SER A 69 12.10 50.00 20.86
C SER A 69 13.26 49.49 20.02
N SER A 70 13.55 50.27 18.97
CA SER A 70 14.86 50.55 18.37
C SER A 70 16.00 49.56 18.68
N GLY A 71 16.34 48.69 17.73
CA GLY A 71 17.66 48.06 17.80
C GLY A 71 18.03 46.87 16.92
N SER A 72 17.29 46.46 15.88
CA SER A 72 17.83 45.56 14.83
C SER A 72 16.86 45.42 13.66
N GLU A 73 16.99 46.21 12.60
CA GLU A 73 16.04 46.23 11.47
C GLU A 73 16.10 45.00 10.53
N ASN A 74 16.95 43.99 10.78
CA ASN A 74 17.21 42.92 9.80
C ASN A 74 17.05 41.48 10.33
N GLN A 75 16.43 41.26 11.49
CA GLN A 75 16.23 39.90 12.00
C GLN A 75 14.86 39.36 11.58
N LEU A 76 14.86 38.21 10.88
CA LEU A 76 13.64 37.47 10.57
C LEU A 76 12.95 37.02 11.87
N PRO A 77 11.61 36.98 11.92
CA PRO A 77 10.89 36.45 13.07
C PRO A 77 11.30 35.00 13.34
N ILE A 78 11.50 34.66 14.62
CA ILE A 78 11.90 33.33 15.06
C ILE A 78 10.72 32.66 15.78
N VAL A 79 10.34 31.47 15.33
CA VAL A 79 9.36 30.60 15.99
C VAL A 79 10.09 29.47 16.68
N GLU A 80 10.01 29.43 18.00
CA GLU A 80 10.64 28.38 18.82
C GLU A 80 9.65 27.22 19.06
N ILE A 81 10.09 25.99 18.81
CA ILE A 81 9.28 24.78 18.89
C ILE A 81 9.98 23.73 19.74
N ASP A 82 9.23 23.15 20.68
CA ASP A 82 9.66 22.00 21.49
C ASP A 82 9.55 20.69 20.69
N GLU A 83 10.51 20.51 19.79
CA GLU A 83 10.70 19.30 19.00
C GLU A 83 12.17 19.14 18.63
N ARG A 84 12.61 17.90 18.39
CA ARG A 84 13.97 17.61 17.92
C ARG A 84 14.24 18.30 16.58
N HIS A 85 15.43 18.89 16.45
CA HIS A 85 15.83 19.61 15.24
C HIS A 85 15.69 18.76 13.96
N GLU A 86 16.02 17.48 14.02
CA GLU A 86 15.95 16.58 12.87
C GLU A 86 14.51 16.37 12.38
N ILE A 87 13.54 16.28 13.30
CA ILE A 87 12.11 16.18 12.96
C ILE A 87 11.63 17.51 12.36
N LEU A 88 12.01 18.64 12.95
CA LEU A 88 11.64 19.96 12.42
C LEU A 88 12.19 20.19 11.01
N VAL A 89 13.41 19.76 10.72
CA VAL A 89 13.98 19.85 9.36
C VAL A 89 13.14 19.04 8.37
N LEU A 90 12.76 17.81 8.73
CA LEU A 90 11.92 16.96 7.89
C LEU A 90 10.53 17.56 7.68
N LEU A 91 9.93 18.09 8.74
CA LEU A 91 8.60 18.68 8.73
C LEU A 91 8.57 19.96 7.90
N VAL A 92 9.48 20.90 8.15
CA VAL A 92 9.60 22.13 7.36
C VAL A 92 9.83 21.78 5.89
N LYS A 93 10.73 20.85 5.59
CA LYS A 93 10.97 20.40 4.20
C LYS A 93 9.71 19.80 3.56
N LEU A 94 8.94 18.99 4.29
CA LEU A 94 7.67 18.43 3.82
C LEU A 94 6.66 19.53 3.49
N LEU A 95 6.56 20.58 4.31
CA LEU A 95 5.60 21.66 4.11
C LEU A 95 6.03 22.65 3.03
N GLU A 96 7.33 22.93 2.93
CA GLU A 96 7.92 23.81 1.90
C GLU A 96 7.91 23.19 0.51
N SER A 97 8.18 21.90 0.43
CA SER A 97 8.31 21.19 -0.84
C SER A 97 7.74 19.79 -0.69
N PRO A 98 6.40 19.66 -0.64
CA PRO A 98 5.74 18.37 -0.55
C PRO A 98 6.22 17.44 -1.67
N PRO A 99 6.58 16.18 -1.36
CA PRO A 99 6.99 15.23 -2.38
C PRO A 99 5.85 15.01 -3.38
N GLN A 100 6.21 14.60 -4.59
CA GLN A 100 5.21 14.20 -5.56
C GLN A 100 4.51 12.92 -5.09
N LEU A 101 3.23 12.79 -5.43
CA LEU A 101 2.50 11.54 -5.20
C LEU A 101 3.29 10.37 -5.81
N PRO A 102 3.38 9.23 -5.10
CA PRO A 102 4.01 8.05 -5.66
C PRO A 102 3.30 7.66 -6.96
N PRO A 103 4.04 7.15 -7.96
CA PRO A 103 3.42 6.73 -9.22
C PRO A 103 2.30 5.76 -8.90
N ALA A 104 1.13 5.98 -9.52
CA ALA A 104 -0.01 5.09 -9.34
C ALA A 104 0.46 3.67 -9.61
N THR A 105 0.58 2.87 -8.55
CA THR A 105 0.99 1.48 -8.66
C THR A 105 -0.17 0.84 -9.39
N ALA A 106 -0.03 0.62 -10.70
CA ALA A 106 -1.09 0.06 -11.51
C ALA A 106 -1.46 -1.27 -10.88
N THR A 107 -2.57 -1.29 -10.14
CA THR A 107 -3.13 -2.45 -9.45
C THR A 107 -3.68 -3.48 -10.44
N SER A 108 -3.31 -3.40 -11.73
CA SER A 108 -3.49 -4.47 -12.68
C SER A 108 -2.56 -5.62 -12.30
N PHE A 109 -3.03 -6.45 -11.38
CA PHE A 109 -2.68 -7.86 -11.27
C PHE A 109 -3.11 -8.57 -12.58
N LEU A 110 -2.54 -8.18 -13.71
CA LEU A 110 -2.42 -9.07 -14.85
C LEU A 110 -1.18 -9.91 -14.57
N PRO A 111 -1.30 -11.25 -14.52
CA PRO A 111 -0.13 -12.13 -14.40
C PRO A 111 0.61 -12.09 -15.73
N SER A 112 1.39 -11.04 -15.96
CA SER A 112 2.21 -10.89 -17.16
C SER A 112 3.67 -10.95 -16.76
N SER A 113 4.31 -12.02 -17.23
CA SER A 113 5.71 -12.41 -17.07
C SER A 113 6.68 -11.43 -17.75
N ALA A 114 6.62 -10.14 -17.39
CA ALA A 114 7.55 -9.12 -17.86
C ALA A 114 8.52 -8.75 -16.74
N VAL A 115 9.78 -9.08 -16.97
CA VAL A 115 10.94 -8.73 -16.13
C VAL A 115 10.93 -7.22 -15.85
N PRO A 116 11.05 -6.78 -14.59
CA PRO A 116 11.09 -5.36 -14.28
C PRO A 116 12.35 -4.73 -14.89
N SER A 117 12.14 -3.78 -15.80
CA SER A 117 13.19 -2.91 -16.31
C SER A 117 13.72 -2.04 -15.17
N ASN A 118 15.01 -2.15 -14.89
CA ASN A 118 15.75 -1.50 -13.79
C ASN A 118 15.91 0.03 -13.94
N SER A 119 15.01 0.70 -14.66
CA SER A 119 14.96 2.15 -14.73
C SER A 119 14.16 2.67 -13.54
N ASP A 120 14.85 3.26 -12.55
CA ASP A 120 14.23 3.90 -11.40
C ASP A 120 13.04 4.78 -11.86
N PRO A 121 11.81 4.52 -11.38
CA PRO A 121 10.66 5.31 -11.80
C PRO A 121 10.81 6.78 -11.33
N PRO A 122 10.36 7.76 -12.12
CA PRO A 122 10.62 9.19 -11.94
C PRO A 122 9.80 9.86 -10.81
N GLY A 123 9.51 9.14 -9.72
CA GLY A 123 8.84 9.67 -8.54
C GLY A 123 9.46 9.07 -7.28
N SER A 124 10.19 9.88 -6.50
CA SER A 124 10.88 9.43 -5.29
C SER A 124 9.84 9.11 -4.21
N VAL A 125 9.55 7.81 -4.04
CA VAL A 125 8.79 7.33 -2.87
C VAL A 125 9.57 7.71 -1.61
N LEU A 126 8.92 8.41 -0.68
CA LEU A 126 9.53 8.73 0.61
C LEU A 126 10.05 7.44 1.29
N PRO A 127 11.32 7.39 1.71
CA PRO A 127 11.88 6.26 2.44
C PRO A 127 11.06 5.86 3.66
N TRP A 128 10.96 4.56 3.93
CA TRP A 128 10.13 4.00 5.00
C TRP A 128 10.30 4.68 6.37
N PRO A 129 11.53 4.86 6.91
CA PRO A 129 11.70 5.50 8.22
C PRO A 129 11.26 6.97 8.26
N LEU A 130 11.28 7.65 7.12
CA LEU A 130 10.83 9.04 7.02
C LEU A 130 9.32 9.13 7.05
N VAL A 131 8.62 8.23 6.33
CA VAL A 131 7.15 8.20 6.33
C VAL A 131 6.61 7.94 7.74
N THR A 132 7.20 7.00 8.48
CA THR A 132 6.77 6.71 9.86
C THR A 132 6.98 7.91 10.78
N THR A 133 8.16 8.55 10.69
CA THR A 133 8.49 9.72 11.51
C THR A 133 7.58 10.91 11.20
N LEU A 134 7.27 11.15 9.93
CA LEU A 134 6.38 12.23 9.51
C LEU A 134 4.92 11.97 9.91
N LEU A 135 4.46 10.72 9.88
CA LEU A 135 3.11 10.36 10.35
C LEU A 135 2.98 10.48 11.87
N ASP A 136 4.03 10.13 12.64
CA ASP A 136 4.05 10.35 14.09
C ASP A 136 4.02 11.86 14.42
N ALA A 137 4.70 12.68 13.63
CA ALA A 137 4.63 14.15 13.76
C ALA A 137 3.28 14.71 13.29
N ALA A 138 2.57 14.02 12.39
CA ALA A 138 1.39 14.58 11.74
C ALA A 138 0.25 14.90 12.70
N ASP A 139 0.05 14.05 13.70
CA ASP A 139 -0.93 14.24 14.78
C ASP A 139 -0.52 15.41 15.69
N LYS A 140 0.76 15.48 16.10
CA LYS A 140 1.29 16.55 16.96
C LYS A 140 1.16 17.93 16.33
N PHE A 141 1.36 18.03 15.02
CA PHE A 141 1.35 19.31 14.29
C PHE A 141 0.04 19.58 13.56
N ASP A 142 -0.98 18.74 13.72
CA ASP A 142 -2.29 18.86 13.08
C ASP A 142 -2.17 19.23 11.59
N LEU A 143 -1.52 18.33 10.83
CA LEU A 143 -1.27 18.55 9.41
C LEU A 143 -2.57 18.54 8.61
N THR A 144 -2.62 19.35 7.57
CA THR A 144 -3.82 19.45 6.74
C THR A 144 -4.10 18.15 5.97
N ASP A 145 -5.37 17.92 5.66
CA ASP A 145 -5.84 16.72 4.93
C ASP A 145 -5.06 16.45 3.64
N ASN A 146 -4.63 17.50 2.93
CA ASN A 146 -3.84 17.37 1.71
C ASN A 146 -2.47 16.73 1.97
N ILE A 147 -1.78 17.17 3.03
CA ILE A 147 -0.49 16.62 3.42
C ILE A 147 -0.65 15.21 3.99
N LEU A 148 -1.70 14.97 4.80
CA LEU A 148 -2.03 13.63 5.29
C LEU A 148 -2.33 12.66 4.15
N ALA A 149 -3.14 13.05 3.16
CA ALA A 149 -3.43 12.22 1.99
C ALA A 149 -2.16 11.86 1.20
N LEU A 150 -1.22 12.80 1.07
CA LEU A 150 0.09 12.57 0.47
C LEU A 150 0.92 11.55 1.28
N LEU A 151 1.04 11.74 2.59
CA LEU A 151 1.74 10.79 3.47
C LEU A 151 1.09 9.40 3.46
N HIS A 152 -0.23 9.33 3.41
CA HIS A 152 -1.00 8.08 3.28
C HIS A 152 -0.74 7.38 1.95
N ALA A 153 -0.61 8.12 0.84
CA ALA A 153 -0.24 7.56 -0.45
C ALA A 153 1.17 6.95 -0.41
N HIS A 154 2.14 7.64 0.20
CA HIS A 154 3.48 7.10 0.39
C HIS A 154 3.49 5.88 1.34
N LEU A 155 2.74 5.91 2.45
CA LEU A 155 2.57 4.76 3.32
C LEU A 155 2.04 3.54 2.55
N ARG A 156 0.99 3.75 1.74
CA ARG A 156 0.39 2.70 0.90
C ARG A 156 1.40 2.13 -0.11
N SER A 157 2.28 2.95 -0.67
CA SER A 157 3.29 2.48 -1.64
C SER A 157 4.32 1.51 -1.03
N HIS A 158 4.48 1.49 0.30
CA HIS A 158 5.33 0.53 1.00
C HIS A 158 4.64 -0.80 1.31
N ALA A 159 3.35 -0.95 1.01
CA ALA A 159 2.56 -2.12 1.41
C ALA A 159 3.12 -3.45 0.90
N SER A 160 3.74 -3.49 -0.28
CA SER A 160 4.34 -4.72 -0.82
C SER A 160 5.70 -5.05 -0.20
N SER A 161 6.51 -4.03 0.10
CA SER A 161 7.89 -4.20 0.57
C SER A 161 7.98 -4.36 2.09
N HIS A 162 7.07 -3.70 2.83
CA HIS A 162 7.02 -3.71 4.29
C HIS A 162 5.59 -3.99 4.79
N PRO A 163 4.98 -5.13 4.40
CA PRO A 163 3.55 -5.36 4.59
C PRO A 163 3.12 -5.36 6.06
N LEU A 164 3.90 -5.99 6.95
CA LEU A 164 3.55 -6.10 8.37
C LEU A 164 3.70 -4.75 9.09
N PRO A 165 4.83 -4.02 8.94
CA PRO A 165 4.94 -2.65 9.49
C PRO A 165 3.88 -1.69 8.96
N VAL A 166 3.55 -1.72 7.66
CA VAL A 166 2.51 -0.86 7.07
C VAL A 166 1.14 -1.21 7.65
N TYR A 167 0.81 -2.50 7.73
CA TYR A 167 -0.45 -2.96 8.33
C TYR A 167 -0.58 -2.54 9.79
N ALA A 168 0.49 -2.73 10.57
CA ALA A 168 0.53 -2.34 11.98
C ALA A 168 0.31 -0.84 12.16
N LEU A 169 1.03 -0.02 11.40
CA LEU A 169 0.91 1.43 11.45
C LEU A 169 -0.47 1.91 11.01
N ALA A 170 -0.97 1.39 9.89
CA ALA A 170 -2.31 1.72 9.39
C ALA A 170 -3.39 1.32 10.39
N SER A 171 -3.25 0.18 11.08
CA SER A 171 -4.17 -0.25 12.13
C SER A 171 -4.14 0.71 13.33
N ARG A 172 -2.94 1.15 13.75
CA ARG A 172 -2.77 2.11 14.87
C ARG A 172 -3.41 3.47 14.56
N LEU A 173 -3.30 3.92 13.32
CA LEU A 173 -3.82 5.20 12.84
C LEU A 173 -5.29 5.13 12.36
N GLY A 174 -5.95 3.98 12.43
CA GLY A 174 -7.34 3.81 11.95
C GLY A 174 -7.50 3.86 10.43
N LEU A 175 -6.42 3.70 9.66
CA LEU A 175 -6.40 3.76 8.19
C LEU A 175 -6.81 2.43 7.57
N SER A 176 -8.08 2.06 7.75
CA SER A 176 -8.63 0.74 7.39
C SER A 176 -8.40 0.33 5.93
N SER A 177 -8.46 1.26 4.98
CA SER A 177 -8.23 1.00 3.55
C SER A 177 -6.77 0.63 3.23
N ILE A 178 -5.81 1.25 3.91
CA ILE A 178 -4.38 0.94 3.76
C ILE A 178 -4.05 -0.34 4.48
N GLY A 179 -4.58 -0.53 5.70
CA GLY A 179 -4.43 -1.79 6.45
C GLY A 179 -4.99 -2.98 5.66
N SER A 180 -6.18 -2.85 5.10
CA SER A 180 -6.77 -3.85 4.20
C SER A 180 -5.84 -4.18 3.03
N HIS A 181 -5.33 -3.17 2.35
CA HIS A 181 -4.43 -3.40 1.22
C HIS A 181 -3.13 -4.08 1.63
N ALA A 182 -2.49 -3.64 2.72
CA ALA A 182 -1.28 -4.26 3.24
C ALA A 182 -1.49 -5.72 3.65
N SER A 183 -2.68 -6.06 4.17
CA SER A 183 -3.02 -7.45 4.52
C SER A 183 -2.99 -8.42 3.33
N SER A 184 -3.16 -7.93 2.09
CA SER A 184 -3.06 -8.77 0.88
C SER A 184 -1.67 -9.32 0.61
N PHE A 185 -0.66 -8.69 1.17
CA PHE A 185 0.74 -9.09 1.08
C PHE A 185 1.19 -9.91 2.30
N LEU A 186 0.32 -10.07 3.32
CA LEU A 186 0.57 -10.85 4.53
C LEU A 186 0.00 -12.27 4.46
N LEU A 187 -0.18 -12.80 3.25
CA LEU A 187 -0.61 -14.19 3.06
C LEU A 187 0.54 -15.19 3.21
N HIS A 188 1.78 -14.70 3.12
CA HIS A 188 3.01 -15.46 3.35
C HIS A 188 4.08 -14.55 3.98
N PRO A 189 4.87 -15.05 4.94
CA PRO A 189 4.73 -16.35 5.59
C PRO A 189 3.50 -16.45 6.51
N PRO A 190 3.10 -17.66 6.95
CA PRO A 190 2.09 -17.84 7.98
C PRO A 190 2.40 -17.04 9.26
N MET A 191 1.36 -16.54 9.94
CA MET A 191 1.55 -15.64 11.10
C MET A 191 2.40 -16.22 12.24
N HIS A 192 2.50 -17.54 12.37
CA HIS A 192 3.31 -18.20 13.40
C HIS A 192 4.82 -18.22 13.10
N GLN A 193 5.23 -17.83 11.90
CA GLN A 193 6.65 -17.79 11.50
C GLN A 193 7.30 -16.43 11.77
N TYR A 194 6.51 -15.39 12.03
CA TYR A 194 7.04 -14.09 12.43
C TYR A 194 7.63 -14.15 13.84
N SER A 195 8.73 -13.43 14.03
CA SER A 195 9.38 -13.30 15.33
C SER A 195 8.50 -12.53 16.32
N VAL A 196 8.77 -12.72 17.61
CA VAL A 196 8.10 -11.96 18.68
C VAL A 196 8.31 -10.45 18.51
N SER A 197 9.47 -10.02 18.04
CA SER A 197 9.75 -8.60 17.73
C SER A 197 8.89 -8.03 16.63
N GLU A 198 8.60 -8.81 15.58
CA GLU A 198 7.74 -8.39 14.48
C GLU A 198 6.27 -8.36 14.88
N ILE A 199 5.80 -9.37 15.63
CA ILE A 199 4.42 -9.43 16.13
C ILE A 199 4.15 -8.29 17.11
N LYS A 200 5.15 -7.86 17.90
CA LYS A 200 5.05 -6.70 18.79
C LYS A 200 4.75 -5.38 18.08
N LEU A 201 4.96 -5.29 16.76
CA LEU A 201 4.58 -4.11 15.99
C LEU A 201 3.06 -3.93 15.93
N LEU A 202 2.29 -5.02 16.00
CA LEU A 202 0.84 -4.97 15.91
C LEU A 202 0.24 -4.27 17.14
N PRO A 203 -0.65 -3.28 16.94
CA PRO A 203 -1.13 -2.45 18.03
C PRO A 203 -2.11 -3.18 18.97
N SER A 204 -2.71 -4.29 18.52
CA SER A 204 -3.71 -5.02 19.30
C SER A 204 -3.77 -6.51 18.94
N ALA A 205 -4.29 -7.32 19.86
CA ALA A 205 -4.62 -8.72 19.61
C ALA A 205 -5.66 -8.87 18.47
N THR A 206 -6.59 -7.92 18.35
CA THR A 206 -7.58 -7.88 17.26
C THR A 206 -6.90 -7.77 15.90
N SER A 207 -5.93 -6.84 15.75
CA SER A 207 -5.18 -6.68 14.50
C SER A 207 -4.44 -7.96 14.10
N TYR A 208 -3.87 -8.68 15.07
CA TYR A 208 -3.25 -9.99 14.84
C TYR A 208 -4.28 -11.07 14.44
N HIS A 209 -5.40 -11.13 15.17
CA HIS A 209 -6.44 -12.13 14.95
C HIS A 209 -7.10 -11.99 13.57
N LEU A 210 -7.30 -10.77 13.08
CA LEU A 210 -7.84 -10.53 11.73
C LEU A 210 -6.92 -11.09 10.63
N LEU A 211 -5.59 -11.00 10.78
CA LEU A 211 -4.65 -11.62 9.84
C LEU A 211 -4.73 -13.14 9.87
N LEU A 212 -4.86 -13.74 11.07
CA LEU A 212 -5.07 -15.18 11.20
C LEU A 212 -6.36 -15.65 10.54
N ILE A 213 -7.47 -14.94 10.77
CA ILE A 213 -8.75 -15.27 10.16
C ILE A 213 -8.65 -15.17 8.63
N LEU A 214 -8.02 -14.12 8.12
CA LEU A 214 -7.80 -13.96 6.68
C LEU A 214 -7.01 -15.14 6.09
N GLN A 215 -5.85 -15.47 6.68
CA GLN A 215 -5.02 -16.59 6.21
C GLN A 215 -5.78 -17.92 6.25
N ASN A 216 -6.44 -18.22 7.37
CA ASN A 216 -7.17 -19.47 7.55
C ASN A 216 -8.36 -19.58 6.59
N ARG A 217 -9.18 -18.53 6.49
CA ARG A 217 -10.35 -18.51 5.59
C ARG A 217 -9.92 -18.71 4.14
N ARG A 218 -8.84 -18.03 3.72
CA ARG A 218 -8.30 -18.17 2.38
C ARG A 218 -7.80 -19.59 2.11
N LEU A 219 -7.02 -20.16 3.03
CA LEU A 219 -6.54 -21.54 2.94
C LEU A 219 -7.69 -22.54 2.77
N GLU A 220 -8.71 -22.46 3.62
CA GLU A 220 -9.85 -23.38 3.58
C GLU A 220 -10.67 -23.19 2.29
N SER A 221 -10.87 -21.96 1.83
CA SER A 221 -11.54 -21.68 0.55
C SER A 221 -10.77 -22.24 -0.65
N LEU A 222 -9.44 -22.14 -0.65
CA LEU A 222 -8.59 -22.69 -1.71
C LEU A 222 -8.64 -24.22 -1.74
N LYS A 223 -8.60 -24.86 -0.56
CA LYS A 223 -8.77 -26.32 -0.44
C LYS A 223 -10.15 -26.77 -0.92
N GLU A 224 -11.20 -26.05 -0.54
CA GLU A 224 -12.57 -26.35 -0.97
C GLU A 224 -12.71 -26.24 -2.49
N ILE A 225 -12.23 -25.14 -3.08
CA ILE A 225 -12.24 -24.95 -4.54
C ILE A 225 -11.52 -26.11 -5.23
N LEU A 226 -10.31 -26.45 -4.79
CA LEU A 226 -9.54 -27.51 -5.42
C LEU A 226 -10.20 -28.87 -5.24
N GLY A 227 -10.67 -29.18 -4.03
CA GLY A 227 -11.32 -30.46 -3.70
C GLY A 227 -12.56 -30.72 -4.55
N ASN A 228 -13.36 -29.67 -4.79
CA ASN A 228 -14.61 -29.74 -5.55
C ASN A 228 -14.43 -29.61 -7.07
N GLU A 229 -13.24 -29.23 -7.56
CA GLU A 229 -13.03 -29.09 -9.01
C GLU A 229 -12.93 -30.45 -9.71
N MET A 230 -13.66 -30.57 -10.81
CA MET A 230 -13.68 -31.75 -11.69
C MET A 230 -13.02 -31.43 -13.03
N LEU A 231 -12.21 -32.37 -13.54
CA LEU A 231 -11.60 -32.22 -14.87
C LEU A 231 -12.63 -32.13 -16.01
N PHE A 232 -13.68 -32.95 -15.94
CA PHE A 232 -14.76 -33.00 -16.94
C PHE A 232 -16.13 -32.96 -16.25
N PRO A 233 -16.70 -31.77 -16.00
CA PRO A 233 -18.05 -31.65 -15.45
C PRO A 233 -19.05 -32.33 -16.37
N HIS A 234 -19.84 -33.28 -15.84
CA HIS A 234 -20.80 -34.08 -16.61
C HIS A 234 -20.23 -34.77 -17.86
N ASP A 235 -18.93 -35.11 -17.84
CA ASP A 235 -18.19 -35.68 -18.98
C ASP A 235 -18.15 -34.78 -20.24
N TYR A 236 -18.52 -33.50 -20.13
CA TYR A 236 -18.29 -32.54 -21.20
C TYR A 236 -16.79 -32.39 -21.46
N GLY A 237 -16.40 -32.55 -22.73
CA GLY A 237 -14.98 -32.50 -23.13
C GLY A 237 -14.22 -33.82 -22.92
N ALA A 238 -14.91 -34.93 -22.63
CA ALA A 238 -14.30 -36.25 -22.59
C ALA A 238 -13.55 -36.58 -23.89
N CYS A 239 -12.30 -37.03 -23.77
CA CYS A 239 -11.52 -37.47 -24.91
C CYS A 239 -12.12 -38.74 -25.51
N SER A 240 -12.42 -38.71 -26.80
CA SER A 240 -12.99 -39.86 -27.52
C SER A 240 -12.03 -41.06 -27.56
N LYS A 241 -10.72 -40.82 -27.54
CA LYS A 241 -9.67 -41.85 -27.68
C LYS A 241 -9.32 -42.54 -26.37
N HIS A 242 -9.35 -41.81 -25.26
CA HIS A 242 -8.87 -42.28 -23.95
C HIS A 242 -9.98 -42.42 -22.92
N GLY A 243 -11.21 -42.00 -23.25
CA GLY A 243 -12.30 -41.88 -22.29
C GLY A 243 -11.97 -40.87 -21.19
N THR A 244 -12.72 -40.93 -20.09
CA THR A 244 -12.55 -40.01 -18.95
C THR A 244 -11.76 -40.60 -17.79
N ALA A 245 -11.76 -41.93 -17.62
CA ALA A 245 -11.23 -42.58 -16.42
C ALA A 245 -9.72 -42.33 -16.19
N SER A 246 -8.89 -42.50 -17.24
CA SER A 246 -7.44 -42.33 -17.11
C SER A 246 -7.06 -40.90 -16.77
N ALA A 247 -7.62 -39.91 -17.47
CA ALA A 247 -7.33 -38.50 -17.22
C ALA A 247 -7.89 -38.03 -15.86
N LYS A 248 -9.06 -38.50 -15.44
CA LYS A 248 -9.61 -38.24 -14.09
C LYS A 248 -8.71 -38.81 -13.00
N SER A 249 -8.16 -40.01 -13.20
CA SER A 249 -7.23 -40.60 -12.22
C SER A 249 -5.95 -39.77 -12.06
N VAL A 250 -5.39 -39.25 -13.15
CA VAL A 250 -4.21 -38.37 -13.11
C VAL A 250 -4.54 -37.04 -12.43
N TRP A 251 -5.71 -36.46 -12.74
CA TRP A 251 -6.20 -35.24 -12.11
C TRP A 251 -6.36 -35.37 -10.60
N GLU A 252 -7.02 -36.43 -10.13
CA GLU A 252 -7.22 -36.66 -8.69
C GLU A 252 -5.90 -36.94 -7.95
N ALA A 253 -4.96 -37.65 -8.58
CA ALA A 253 -3.62 -37.84 -8.03
C ALA A 253 -2.88 -36.51 -7.86
N ARG A 254 -2.94 -35.62 -8.87
CA ARG A 254 -2.33 -34.29 -8.78
C ARG A 254 -3.02 -33.42 -7.73
N LYS A 255 -4.35 -33.43 -7.67
CA LYS A 255 -5.12 -32.72 -6.63
C LYS A 255 -4.69 -33.14 -5.23
N ALA A 256 -4.59 -34.45 -4.98
CA ALA A 256 -4.16 -34.97 -3.68
C ALA A 256 -2.77 -34.46 -3.29
N LEU A 257 -1.83 -34.43 -4.25
CA LEU A 257 -0.48 -33.89 -4.04
C LEU A 257 -0.50 -32.38 -3.78
N VAL A 258 -1.29 -31.60 -4.53
CA VAL A 258 -1.35 -30.15 -4.36
C VAL A 258 -2.00 -29.81 -3.02
N LEU A 259 -3.08 -30.49 -2.62
CA LEU A 259 -3.81 -30.27 -1.37
C LEU A 259 -2.92 -30.34 -0.12
N THR A 260 -1.87 -31.16 -0.12
CA THR A 260 -0.95 -31.27 1.03
C THR A 260 0.04 -30.10 1.13
N HIS A 261 0.17 -29.28 0.09
CA HIS A 261 1.14 -28.19 -0.01
C HIS A 261 0.49 -26.81 -0.11
N ILE A 262 -0.84 -26.70 -0.09
CA ILE A 262 -1.52 -25.39 -0.18
C ILE A 262 -1.26 -24.58 1.09
N ASP A 263 -0.88 -23.33 0.89
CA ASP A 263 -0.92 -22.28 1.90
C ASP A 263 -1.86 -21.13 1.50
N ALA A 264 -2.00 -20.12 2.37
CA ALA A 264 -2.86 -18.97 2.09
C ALA A 264 -2.37 -18.12 0.91
N SER A 265 -1.08 -18.13 0.58
CA SER A 265 -0.52 -17.35 -0.54
C SER A 265 -0.54 -18.07 -1.88
N SER A 266 -0.76 -19.39 -1.85
CA SER A 266 -0.57 -20.29 -2.98
C SER A 266 -1.45 -19.94 -4.18
N SER A 267 -0.85 -20.03 -5.37
CA SER A 267 -1.58 -20.07 -6.63
C SER A 267 -1.92 -21.52 -6.98
N ILE A 268 -3.05 -22.01 -6.49
CA ILE A 268 -3.48 -23.39 -6.73
C ILE A 268 -3.63 -23.73 -8.22
N ALA A 269 -3.92 -22.74 -9.07
CA ALA A 269 -3.97 -22.91 -10.51
C ALA A 269 -2.58 -23.19 -11.10
N ASP A 270 -1.54 -22.49 -10.62
CA ASP A 270 -0.18 -22.70 -11.10
C ASP A 270 0.41 -24.00 -10.57
N MET A 271 0.06 -24.40 -9.34
CA MET A 271 0.40 -25.72 -8.78
C MET A 271 -0.27 -26.87 -9.53
N MET A 272 -1.52 -26.67 -9.98
CA MET A 272 -2.27 -27.62 -10.80
C MET A 272 -1.88 -27.57 -12.27
N ASN A 273 -1.02 -26.64 -12.70
CA ASN A 273 -0.55 -26.62 -14.07
C ASN A 273 0.24 -27.91 -14.35
N TYR A 274 0.08 -28.44 -15.56
CA TYR A 274 0.59 -29.75 -15.90
C TYR A 274 2.02 -29.63 -16.45
N ASP A 275 2.93 -30.37 -15.83
CA ASP A 275 4.33 -30.48 -16.22
C ASP A 275 4.52 -31.54 -17.33
N GLY A 276 5.77 -31.75 -17.76
CA GLY A 276 6.11 -32.74 -18.78
C GLY A 276 5.73 -34.17 -18.39
N GLU A 277 5.82 -34.51 -17.10
CA GLU A 277 5.44 -35.82 -16.59
C GLU A 277 3.92 -36.02 -16.69
N THR A 278 3.14 -35.03 -16.26
CA THR A 278 1.68 -35.06 -16.36
C THR A 278 1.23 -35.15 -17.82
N LYS A 279 1.89 -34.42 -18.75
CA LYS A 279 1.67 -34.55 -20.20
C LYS A 279 1.87 -35.98 -20.70
N GLN A 280 2.95 -36.62 -20.24
CA GLN A 280 3.26 -38.00 -20.61
C GLN A 280 2.23 -38.99 -20.05
N GLN A 281 1.77 -38.81 -18.81
CA GLN A 281 0.70 -39.61 -18.21
C GLN A 281 -0.63 -39.47 -18.98
N LEU A 282 -0.88 -38.29 -19.55
CA LEU A 282 -2.01 -38.04 -20.48
C LEU A 282 -1.73 -38.52 -21.92
N LYS A 283 -0.66 -39.28 -22.15
CA LYS A 283 -0.22 -39.81 -23.45
C LYS A 283 -0.04 -38.73 -24.51
N ASN A 284 0.33 -37.52 -24.10
CA ASN A 284 0.43 -36.34 -24.97
C ASN A 284 -0.85 -36.09 -25.80
N CYS A 285 -2.01 -36.47 -25.27
CA CYS A 285 -3.28 -36.30 -25.96
C CYS A 285 -3.73 -34.84 -25.94
N ALA A 286 -3.80 -34.21 -27.11
CA ALA A 286 -4.20 -32.79 -27.23
C ALA A 286 -5.57 -32.49 -26.59
N GLU A 287 -6.57 -33.37 -26.74
CA GLU A 287 -7.89 -33.21 -26.13
C GLU A 287 -7.83 -33.25 -24.59
N CYS A 288 -7.10 -34.21 -24.02
CA CYS A 288 -6.93 -34.30 -22.57
C CYS A 288 -6.17 -33.09 -21.99
N CYS A 289 -5.11 -32.65 -22.67
CA CYS A 289 -4.35 -31.47 -22.27
C CYS A 289 -5.21 -30.20 -22.31
N LEU A 290 -6.02 -30.03 -23.36
CA LEU A 290 -6.96 -28.90 -23.45
C LEU A 290 -7.99 -28.94 -22.32
N GLY A 291 -8.57 -30.11 -22.02
CA GLY A 291 -9.48 -30.29 -20.89
C GLY A 291 -8.84 -29.89 -19.54
N TRP A 292 -7.59 -30.29 -19.34
CA TRP A 292 -6.80 -29.90 -18.17
C TRP A 292 -6.61 -28.39 -18.08
N GLU A 293 -6.20 -27.74 -19.18
CA GLU A 293 -6.02 -26.29 -19.24
C GLU A 293 -7.31 -25.55 -18.88
N ARG A 294 -8.46 -25.99 -19.40
CA ARG A 294 -9.76 -25.39 -19.07
C ARG A 294 -10.15 -25.59 -17.60
N ALA A 295 -9.86 -26.74 -17.02
CA ALA A 295 -10.09 -26.97 -15.60
C ALA A 295 -9.18 -26.06 -14.75
N VAL A 296 -7.92 -25.90 -15.12
CA VAL A 296 -6.98 -24.98 -14.45
C VAL A 296 -7.40 -23.52 -14.61
N GLU A 297 -7.91 -23.10 -15.77
CA GLU A 297 -8.49 -21.77 -15.98
C GLU A 297 -9.69 -21.53 -15.06
N MET A 298 -10.56 -22.54 -14.89
CA MET A 298 -11.69 -22.47 -13.97
C MET A 298 -11.24 -22.35 -12.50
N ILE A 299 -10.22 -23.11 -12.10
CA ILE A 299 -9.58 -22.97 -10.78
C ILE A 299 -9.06 -21.55 -10.59
N ARG A 300 -8.32 -21.01 -11.58
CA ARG A 300 -7.78 -19.64 -11.53
C ARG A 300 -8.89 -18.62 -11.34
N TYR A 301 -9.98 -18.75 -12.09
CA TYR A 301 -11.16 -17.89 -11.97
C TYR A 301 -11.80 -17.97 -10.58
N LYS A 302 -12.03 -19.17 -10.04
CA LYS A 302 -12.61 -19.36 -8.70
C LYS A 302 -11.69 -18.86 -7.59
N ALA A 303 -10.39 -19.21 -7.65
CA ALA A 303 -9.38 -18.79 -6.70
C ALA A 303 -9.17 -17.27 -6.68
N GLY A 304 -9.34 -16.60 -7.82
CA GLY A 304 -9.30 -15.15 -7.94
C GLY A 304 -10.41 -14.43 -7.15
N LYS A 305 -11.50 -15.13 -6.82
CA LYS A 305 -12.60 -14.60 -5.98
C LYS A 305 -12.41 -14.82 -4.49
N VAL A 306 -11.42 -15.64 -4.09
CA VAL A 306 -11.16 -15.89 -2.67
C VAL A 306 -10.59 -14.64 -2.04
N ALA A 307 -11.07 -14.31 -0.83
CA ALA A 307 -10.61 -13.16 -0.06
C ALA A 307 -9.08 -13.11 0.01
N ARG A 308 -8.51 -11.95 -0.29
CA ARG A 308 -7.09 -11.60 -0.14
C ARG A 308 -6.88 -10.49 0.86
N GLU A 309 -7.91 -9.73 1.18
CA GLU A 309 -7.83 -8.58 2.07
C GLU A 309 -8.80 -8.69 3.24
N ILE A 310 -8.48 -8.05 4.36
CA ILE A 310 -9.36 -8.00 5.54
C ILE A 310 -10.71 -7.38 5.21
N SER A 311 -10.78 -6.36 4.34
CA SER A 311 -12.07 -5.75 3.93
C SER A 311 -13.01 -6.71 3.18
N GLN A 312 -12.48 -7.83 2.68
CA GLN A 312 -13.26 -8.86 1.97
C GLN A 312 -13.78 -9.95 2.92
N LEU A 313 -13.46 -9.88 4.21
CA LEU A 313 -14.05 -10.74 5.23
C LEU A 313 -15.52 -10.34 5.47
N PRO A 314 -16.38 -11.28 5.89
CA PRO A 314 -17.76 -10.96 6.25
C PRO A 314 -17.81 -9.98 7.41
N LYS A 315 -18.82 -9.10 7.40
CA LYS A 315 -19.04 -8.09 8.45
C LYS A 315 -19.18 -8.71 9.83
N SER A 316 -19.81 -9.89 9.94
CA SER A 316 -19.97 -10.63 11.20
C SER A 316 -18.65 -11.07 11.85
N THR A 317 -17.53 -10.96 11.12
CA THR A 317 -16.19 -11.28 11.61
C THR A 317 -15.42 -10.02 12.02
N LEU A 318 -15.91 -8.84 11.64
CA LEU A 318 -15.30 -7.54 11.92
C LEU A 318 -15.92 -6.83 13.14
N GLU A 319 -17.12 -7.26 13.55
CA GLU A 319 -17.86 -6.82 14.74
C GLU A 319 -17.56 -7.73 15.94
#